data_AF-A0A6N2US54-F1
#
_entry.id   AF-A0A6N2US54-F1
#
_cell.length_a   1.000
_cell.length_b   1.000
_cell.length_c   1.000
_cell.angle_alpha   90.00
_cell.angle_beta   90.00
_cell.angle_gamma   90.00
#
_symmetry.space_group_name_H-M   'P 1'
#
loop_
_entity.id
_entity.type
_entity.pdbx_description
1 polymer ?
#
loop_
_entity_poly.entity_id
_entity_poly.type
_entity_poly.pdbx_seq_one_letter_code
_entity_poly.pdbx_strand_id
1 'polypeptide(L)'
;MEKIEEIIRNTTEESQEKVDWTKAWSAKYPVLDVYQKEVNVPKYASEIRRMFTELQADYGYSEQDAMLVLKDILAHEYMDNRPKKRK
;
A
#
# COMPACT_ATOMS: atom_id res chain seq x y z
N MET A 1 9.86 15.04 17.65
CA MET A 1 9.46 13.92 16.77
C MET A 1 8.47 14.42 15.71
N GLU A 2 8.65 15.64 15.18
CA GLU A 2 7.58 16.35 14.43
C GLU A 2 7.88 16.57 12.95
N LYS A 3 8.98 16.05 12.41
CA LYS A 3 9.36 16.34 11.02
C LYS A 3 8.57 15.54 9.98
N ILE A 4 8.14 14.32 10.29
CA ILE A 4 7.49 13.44 9.30
C ILE A 4 6.03 13.85 9.07
N GLU A 5 5.28 14.19 10.12
CA GLU A 5 3.89 14.62 10.01
C GLU A 5 3.73 15.94 9.25
N GLU A 6 4.65 16.88 9.45
CA GLU A 6 4.63 18.18 8.78
C GLU A 6 4.98 18.06 7.29
N ILE A 7 5.90 17.16 6.94
CA ILE A 7 6.24 16.86 5.54
C ILE A 7 5.08 16.16 4.82
N ILE A 8 4.37 15.25 5.49
CA ILE A 8 3.19 14.57 4.92
C ILE A 8 2.05 15.56 4.69
N ARG A 9 1.80 16.51 5.62
CA ARG A 9 0.78 17.56 5.44
C ARG A 9 1.11 18.55 4.32
N ASN A 10 2.40 18.86 4.13
CA ASN A 10 2.85 19.84 3.12
C ASN A 10 3.08 19.23 1.72
N THR A 11 3.00 17.90 1.58
CA THR A 11 3.07 17.26 0.26
C THR A 11 1.66 17.17 -0.31
N THR A 12 1.32 18.07 -1.23
CA THR A 12 0.04 18.05 -1.97
C THR A 12 -0.13 16.73 -2.72
N GLU A 13 -1.37 16.25 -2.81
CA GLU A 13 -1.79 15.03 -3.54
C GLU A 13 -1.28 15.05 -5.00
N GLU A 14 -1.31 16.24 -5.65
CA GLU A 14 -0.72 16.52 -6.98
C GLU A 14 0.78 16.22 -7.09
N SER A 15 1.53 16.39 -6.00
CA SER A 15 2.97 16.11 -5.95
C SER A 15 3.26 14.61 -5.82
N GLN A 16 2.31 13.85 -5.24
CA GLN A 16 2.39 12.40 -5.11
C GLN A 16 2.04 11.67 -6.40
N GLU A 17 1.14 12.23 -7.22
CA GLU A 17 0.73 11.64 -8.51
C GLU A 17 1.85 11.56 -9.54
N LYS A 18 2.84 12.46 -9.51
CA LYS A 18 3.94 12.49 -10.49
C LYS A 18 5.17 11.66 -10.09
N VAL A 19 5.22 11.18 -8.84
CA VAL A 19 6.32 10.34 -8.38
C VAL A 19 5.95 8.90 -8.65
N ASP A 20 6.63 8.28 -9.61
CA ASP A 20 6.57 6.84 -9.82
C ASP A 20 7.26 6.14 -8.64
N TRP A 21 6.50 5.93 -7.56
CA TRP A 21 6.96 5.28 -6.34
C TRP A 21 7.44 3.86 -6.63
N THR A 22 6.87 3.16 -7.61
CA THR A 22 7.32 1.83 -8.02
C THR A 22 8.76 1.89 -8.51
N LYS A 23 9.09 2.88 -9.36
CA LYS A 23 10.44 3.11 -9.86
C LYS A 23 11.41 3.61 -8.78
N ALA A 24 10.95 4.44 -7.85
CA ALA A 24 11.77 4.90 -6.73
C ALA A 24 12.16 3.74 -5.79
N TRP A 25 11.22 2.86 -5.49
CA TRP A 25 11.45 1.71 -4.61
C TRP A 25 12.10 0.51 -5.32
N SER A 26 12.01 0.40 -6.65
CA SER A 26 12.64 -0.71 -7.39
C SER A 26 14.17 -0.71 -7.26
N ALA A 27 14.79 0.46 -7.06
CA ALA A 27 16.21 0.58 -6.74
C ALA A 27 16.61 -0.18 -5.46
N LYS A 28 15.69 -0.26 -4.47
CA LYS A 28 15.89 -1.01 -3.22
C LYS A 28 15.32 -2.42 -3.28
N TYR A 29 14.24 -2.61 -4.04
CA TYR A 29 13.52 -3.87 -4.17
C TYR A 29 13.32 -4.21 -5.64
N PRO A 30 14.30 -4.89 -6.28
CA PRO A 30 14.25 -5.19 -7.72
C PRO A 30 12.99 -5.93 -8.17
N VAL A 31 12.35 -6.67 -7.26
CA VAL A 31 11.07 -7.35 -7.50
C VAL A 31 9.99 -6.40 -8.04
N LEU A 32 9.99 -5.12 -7.64
CA LEU A 32 9.01 -4.12 -8.08
C LEU A 32 9.11 -3.79 -9.58
N ASP A 33 10.26 -4.03 -10.21
CA ASP A 33 10.46 -3.79 -11.65
C ASP A 33 10.00 -4.99 -12.50
N VAL A 34 10.05 -6.20 -11.94
CA VAL A 34 9.82 -7.45 -12.68
C VAL A 34 8.44 -8.06 -12.44
N TYR A 35 7.85 -7.87 -11.26
CA TYR A 35 6.64 -8.62 -10.86
C TYR A 35 5.45 -8.40 -11.79
N GLN A 36 5.33 -7.22 -12.43
CA GLN A 36 4.20 -6.93 -13.32
C GLN A 36 4.15 -7.85 -14.55
N LYS A 37 5.29 -8.44 -14.94
CA LYS A 37 5.39 -9.40 -16.04
C LYS A 37 5.24 -10.85 -15.60
N GLU A 38 5.50 -11.12 -14.31
CA GLU A 38 5.55 -12.48 -13.76
C GLU A 38 4.27 -12.85 -12.99
N VAL A 39 3.60 -11.85 -12.42
CA VAL A 39 2.45 -12.02 -11.56
C VAL A 39 1.17 -11.69 -12.31
N ASN A 40 0.12 -12.47 -12.07
CA ASN A 40 -1.22 -12.14 -12.53
C ASN A 40 -1.79 -10.97 -11.71
N VAL A 41 -1.33 -9.75 -12.01
CA VAL A 41 -1.77 -8.51 -11.35
C VAL A 41 -3.30 -8.37 -11.35
N PRO A 42 -4.04 -8.62 -12.45
CA PRO A 42 -5.50 -8.54 -12.44
C PRO A 42 -6.17 -9.42 -11.39
N LYS A 43 -5.66 -10.64 -11.17
CA LYS A 43 -6.19 -11.55 -10.14
C LYS A 43 -6.08 -10.92 -8.75
N TYR A 44 -4.90 -10.48 -8.35
CA TYR A 44 -4.71 -9.88 -7.03
C TYR A 44 -5.42 -8.53 -6.89
N ALA A 45 -5.45 -7.74 -7.95
CA ALA A 45 -6.18 -6.48 -7.98
C ALA A 45 -7.69 -6.68 -7.74
N SER A 46 -8.28 -7.75 -8.28
CA SER A 46 -9.70 -8.06 -8.08
C SER A 46 -10.03 -8.42 -6.63
N GLU A 47 -9.19 -9.23 -5.98
CA GLU A 47 -9.35 -9.58 -4.55
C GLU A 47 -9.18 -8.35 -3.66
N ILE A 48 -8.18 -7.52 -3.96
CA ILE A 48 -7.96 -6.26 -3.27
C ILE A 48 -9.20 -5.35 -3.40
N ARG A 49 -9.71 -5.17 -4.62
CA ARG A 49 -10.90 -4.36 -4.88
C ARG A 49 -12.14 -4.87 -4.15
N ARG A 50 -12.29 -6.20 -4.03
CA ARG A 50 -13.35 -6.79 -3.22
C ARG A 50 -13.23 -6.39 -1.75
N MET A 51 -12.04 -6.53 -1.15
CA MET A 51 -11.81 -6.13 0.25
C MET A 51 -12.08 -4.64 0.48
N PHE A 52 -11.73 -3.79 -0.49
CA PHE A 52 -12.09 -2.37 -0.48
C PHE A 52 -13.60 -2.16 -0.41
N THR A 53 -14.36 -2.78 -1.31
CA THR A 53 -15.81 -2.63 -1.35
C THR A 53 -16.47 -3.16 -0.08
N GLU A 54 -15.97 -4.27 0.48
CA GLU A 54 -16.43 -4.80 1.77
C GLU A 54 -16.19 -3.79 2.90
N LEU A 55 -15.00 -3.18 3.00
CA LEU A 55 -14.72 -2.14 4.00
C LEU A 55 -15.64 -0.91 3.88
N GLN A 56 -15.95 -0.48 2.65
CA GLN A 56 -16.89 0.62 2.43
C GLN A 56 -18.32 0.24 2.82
N ALA A 57 -18.76 -0.98 2.49
CA ALA A 57 -20.11 -1.45 2.77
C ALA A 57 -20.35 -1.70 4.27
N ASP A 58 -19.39 -2.35 4.94
CA ASP A 58 -19.54 -2.81 6.32
C ASP A 58 -19.33 -1.67 7.33
N TYR A 59 -18.45 -0.71 7.01
CA TYR A 59 -18.06 0.36 7.93
C TYR A 59 -18.44 1.77 7.44
N GLY A 60 -19.00 1.90 6.25
CA GLY A 60 -19.40 3.20 5.68
C GLY A 60 -18.21 4.10 5.31
N TYR A 61 -17.02 3.51 5.10
CA TYR A 61 -15.81 4.26 4.80
C TYR A 61 -15.85 4.92 3.41
N SER A 62 -15.21 6.08 3.30
CA SER A 62 -14.89 6.68 2.01
C SER A 62 -13.89 5.81 1.25
N GLU A 63 -13.74 6.04 -0.06
CA GLU A 63 -12.75 5.30 -0.86
C GLU A 63 -11.32 5.48 -0.32
N GLN A 64 -10.98 6.70 0.10
CA GLN A 64 -9.69 7.03 0.68
C GLN A 64 -9.49 6.36 2.05
N ASP A 65 -10.50 6.38 2.91
CA ASP A 65 -10.41 5.73 4.24
C ASP A 65 -10.27 4.22 4.10
N ALA A 66 -11.07 3.59 3.22
CA ALA A 66 -10.95 2.16 2.94
C ALA A 66 -9.55 1.80 2.41
N MET A 67 -8.91 2.67 1.62
CA MET A 67 -7.52 2.50 1.15
C MET A 67 -6.52 2.53 2.28
N LEU A 68 -6.63 3.53 3.15
CA LEU A 68 -5.71 3.70 4.27
C LEU A 68 -5.83 2.54 5.24
N VAL A 69 -7.06 2.12 5.56
CA VAL A 69 -7.34 0.98 6.44
C VAL A 69 -6.80 -0.32 5.84
N LEU A 70 -7.12 -0.62 4.57
CA LEU A 70 -6.66 -1.87 3.94
C LEU A 70 -5.13 -1.92 3.83
N LYS A 71 -4.49 -0.80 3.50
CA LYS A 71 -3.03 -0.66 3.48
C LYS A 71 -2.41 -0.91 4.86
N ASP A 72 -3.05 -0.40 5.91
CA ASP A 72 -2.58 -0.54 7.28
C ASP A 72 -2.72 -1.99 7.79
N ILE A 73 -3.85 -2.64 7.49
CA ILE A 73 -4.06 -4.07 7.77
C ILE A 73 -2.99 -4.92 7.08
N LEU A 74 -2.70 -4.66 5.80
CA LEU A 74 -1.66 -5.39 5.06
C LEU A 74 -0.28 -5.22 5.69
N ALA A 75 0.05 -4.02 6.16
CA ALA A 75 1.32 -3.75 6.85
C ALA A 75 1.41 -4.52 8.17
N HIS A 76 0.37 -4.46 9.00
CA HIS A 76 0.32 -5.19 10.28
C HIS A 76 0.37 -6.70 10.08
N GLU A 77 -0.43 -7.25 9.16
CA GLU A 77 -0.47 -8.68 8.86
C GLU A 77 0.90 -9.19 8.39
N TYR A 78 1.60 -8.45 7.53
CA TYR A 78 2.98 -8.76 7.15
C TYR A 78 3.92 -8.67 8.34
N MET A 79 3.79 -7.63 9.18
CA MET A 79 4.67 -7.43 10.32
C MET A 79 4.54 -8.53 11.38
N ASP A 80 3.32 -8.98 11.67
CA ASP A 80 2.97 -9.94 12.71
C ASP A 80 3.26 -11.39 12.29
N ASN A 81 3.06 -11.70 11.01
CA ASN A 81 3.33 -13.03 10.46
C ASN A 81 4.72 -13.18 9.86
N ARG A 82 5.60 -12.18 10.01
CA ARG A 82 7.00 -12.31 9.61
C ARG A 82 7.62 -13.49 10.36
N PRO A 83 8.26 -14.45 9.67
CA PRO A 83 8.96 -15.53 10.35
C PRO A 83 10.02 -14.90 11.24
N LYS A 84 9.85 -15.04 12.57
CA LYS A 84 10.87 -14.59 13.53
C LYS A 84 12.16 -15.28 13.16
N LYS A 85 13.18 -14.51 12.74
CA LYS A 85 14.53 -15.07 12.56
C LYS A 85 14.89 -15.73 13.89
N ARG A 86 14.96 -17.06 13.90
CA ARG A 86 15.57 -17.81 15.00
C ARG A 86 16.98 -17.25 15.14
N LYS A 87 17.27 -16.64 16.29
CA LYS A 87 18.63 -16.29 16.69
C LYS A 87 19.45 -17.57 16.85
#